data_AF-A0A9W9NXV1-F1
#
_entry.id   AF-A0A9W9NXV1-F1
#
_cell.length_a   1.000
_cell.length_b   1.000
_cell.length_c   1.000
_cell.angle_alpha   90.00
_cell.angle_beta   90.00
_cell.angle_gamma   90.00
#
_symmetry.space_group_name_H-M   'P 1'
#
loop_
_entity.id
_entity.type
_entity.pdbx_description
1 polymer ?
#
loop_
_entity_poly.entity_id
_entity_poly.type
_entity_poly.pdbx_seq_one_letter_code
_entity_poly.pdbx_strand_id
1 'polypeptide(L)'
;MARASFYERAKILYDLNSDQDQLQSAQCALIFTYYVSSRCSSINSYWLTVAIHHAREIQADHYYRSCHPRANFLKRIWWACICRDRLLALGLRRPLQIGPGDFDFTQPVPNTTDFENEIFESQVYTLFGVQCELAVALTNCLSTLYPRCPTNSAHSYDLSTLACQLEQWFGNNYTKLYPTQQEEIQDESVVLYTNLLRAYYQ
;
A
#
# COMPACT_ATOMS: atom_id res chain seq x y z
N MET A 1 -6.30 23.41 -8.59
CA MET A 1 -7.51 23.24 -9.43
C MET A 1 -7.48 21.98 -10.30
N ALA A 2 -6.37 21.68 -11.00
CA ALA A 2 -6.28 20.49 -11.87
C ALA A 2 -6.55 19.14 -11.16
N ARG A 3 -5.93 18.87 -9.99
CA ARG A 3 -6.13 17.61 -9.23
C ARG A 3 -7.60 17.33 -8.91
N ALA A 4 -8.36 18.35 -8.51
CA ALA A 4 -9.78 18.21 -8.19
C ALA A 4 -10.63 17.92 -9.43
N SER A 5 -10.35 18.61 -10.54
CA SER A 5 -11.05 18.38 -11.81
C SER A 5 -10.77 16.99 -12.40
N PHE A 6 -9.52 16.52 -12.35
CA PHE A 6 -9.19 15.16 -12.79
C PHE A 6 -9.85 14.10 -11.91
N TYR A 7 -9.83 14.28 -10.59
CA TYR A 7 -10.53 13.39 -9.67
C TYR A 7 -12.03 13.34 -9.94
N GLU A 8 -12.68 14.49 -10.10
CA GLU A 8 -14.12 14.56 -10.35
C GLU A 8 -14.51 13.84 -11.66
N ARG A 9 -13.77 14.09 -12.74
CA ARG A 9 -13.98 13.41 -14.03
C ARG A 9 -13.76 11.90 -13.92
N ALA A 10 -12.68 11.47 -13.26
CA ALA A 10 -12.40 10.06 -13.07
C ALA A 10 -13.44 9.37 -12.18
N LYS A 11 -13.91 10.05 -11.13
CA LYS A 11 -14.98 9.55 -10.26
C LYS A 11 -16.30 9.40 -11.01
N ILE A 12 -16.68 10.36 -11.85
CA ILE A 12 -17.89 10.25 -12.69
C ILE A 12 -17.78 9.03 -13.61
N LEU A 13 -16.62 8.80 -14.24
CA LEU A 13 -16.40 7.62 -15.08
C LEU A 13 -16.49 6.31 -14.27
N TYR A 14 -15.93 6.30 -13.06
CA TYR A 14 -16.05 5.16 -12.16
C TYR A 14 -17.52 4.88 -11.78
N ASP A 15 -18.28 5.91 -11.41
CA ASP A 15 -19.69 5.78 -11.01
C ASP A 15 -20.61 5.36 -12.19
N LEU A 16 -20.28 5.75 -13.43
CA LEU A 16 -21.07 5.44 -14.63
C LEU A 16 -20.88 4.01 -15.16
N ASN A 17 -19.77 3.36 -14.81
CA ASN A 17 -19.49 2.02 -15.31
C ASN A 17 -20.11 0.96 -14.38
N SER A 18 -21.37 0.62 -14.62
CA SER A 18 -22.13 -0.35 -13.81
C SER A 18 -21.56 -1.78 -13.83
N ASP A 19 -20.83 -2.15 -14.89
CA ASP A 19 -20.33 -3.50 -15.13
C ASP A 19 -18.78 -3.59 -15.06
N GLN A 20 -18.12 -2.77 -14.24
CA GLN A 20 -16.65 -2.87 -14.11
C GLN A 20 -16.22 -4.22 -13.53
N ASP A 21 -15.16 -4.78 -14.12
CA ASP A 21 -14.39 -5.85 -13.48
C ASP A 21 -13.99 -5.37 -12.07
N GLN A 22 -14.23 -6.20 -11.07
CA GLN A 22 -13.90 -5.94 -9.67
C GLN A 22 -12.40 -5.63 -9.52
N LEU A 23 -11.55 -6.20 -10.38
CA LEU A 23 -10.13 -5.85 -10.44
C LEU A 23 -9.90 -4.38 -10.83
N GLN A 24 -10.57 -3.90 -11.88
CA GLN A 24 -10.47 -2.50 -12.31
C GLN A 24 -11.03 -1.57 -11.24
N SER A 25 -12.14 -1.98 -10.60
CA SER A 25 -12.74 -1.23 -9.51
C SER A 25 -11.79 -1.08 -8.32
N ALA A 26 -11.08 -2.15 -7.94
CA ALA A 26 -10.05 -2.11 -6.90
C ALA A 26 -8.89 -1.16 -7.27
N GLN A 27 -8.41 -1.21 -8.52
CA GLN A 27 -7.35 -0.33 -9.02
C GLN A 27 -7.77 1.15 -9.00
N CYS A 28 -8.97 1.46 -9.51
CA CYS A 28 -9.50 2.82 -9.49
C CYS A 28 -9.66 3.34 -8.06
N ALA A 29 -10.25 2.55 -7.17
CA ALA A 29 -10.41 2.91 -5.76
C ALA A 29 -9.04 3.14 -5.08
N LEU A 30 -8.04 2.29 -5.34
CA LEU A 30 -6.67 2.47 -4.85
C LEU A 30 -6.08 3.82 -5.30
N ILE A 31 -6.23 4.17 -6.57
CA ILE A 31 -5.78 5.47 -7.11
C ILE A 31 -6.52 6.63 -6.41
N PHE A 32 -7.83 6.51 -6.19
CA PHE A 32 -8.61 7.54 -5.52
C PHE A 32 -8.24 7.74 -4.06
N THR A 33 -7.58 6.78 -3.40
CA THR A 33 -7.03 7.01 -2.06
C THR A 33 -5.98 8.13 -2.02
N TYR A 34 -5.36 8.48 -3.14
CA TYR A 34 -4.39 9.60 -3.22
C TYR A 34 -5.06 10.97 -3.33
N TYR A 35 -6.36 11.02 -3.57
CA TYR A 35 -7.11 12.26 -3.53
C TYR A 35 -7.30 12.72 -2.09
N VAL A 36 -6.95 13.99 -1.83
CA VAL A 36 -7.17 14.67 -0.56
C VAL A 36 -8.15 15.81 -0.80
N SER A 37 -9.22 15.83 -0.01
CA SER A 37 -10.22 16.89 -0.04
C SER A 37 -10.15 17.75 1.22
N SER A 38 -10.17 19.07 1.06
CA SER A 38 -10.32 19.99 2.19
C SER A 38 -11.70 19.92 2.86
N ARG A 39 -12.70 19.39 2.16
CA ARG A 39 -14.08 19.29 2.65
C ARG A 39 -14.37 17.97 3.36
N CYS A 40 -13.65 16.91 3.00
CA CYS A 40 -13.83 15.59 3.57
C CYS A 40 -12.45 14.94 3.77
N SER A 41 -11.91 15.08 4.98
CA SER A 41 -10.58 14.57 5.30
C SER A 41 -10.52 13.03 5.27
N SER A 42 -11.65 12.35 5.46
CA SER A 42 -11.77 10.88 5.46
C SER A 42 -11.97 10.25 4.08
N ILE A 43 -12.04 11.04 3.00
CA ILE A 43 -12.34 10.53 1.65
C ILE A 43 -11.35 9.46 1.17
N ASN A 44 -10.08 9.59 1.52
CA ASN A 44 -9.04 8.60 1.20
C ASN A 44 -9.22 7.28 1.96
N SER A 45 -9.65 7.33 3.22
CA SER A 45 -10.00 6.14 4.00
C SER A 45 -11.26 5.47 3.46
N TYR A 46 -12.24 6.25 3.02
CA TYR A 46 -13.41 5.70 2.32
C TYR A 46 -12.99 4.93 1.07
N TRP A 47 -12.18 5.54 0.20
CA TRP A 47 -11.70 4.87 -1.01
C TRP A 47 -10.84 3.64 -0.71
N LEU A 48 -10.08 3.65 0.38
CA LEU A 48 -9.34 2.48 0.82
C LEU A 48 -10.30 1.34 1.22
N THR A 49 -11.40 1.65 1.91
CA THR A 49 -12.42 0.65 2.25
C THR A 49 -13.03 0.04 0.99
N VAL A 50 -13.36 0.88 0.00
CA VAL A 50 -13.88 0.44 -1.31
C VAL A 50 -12.86 -0.44 -2.04
N ALA A 51 -11.59 -0.07 -2.05
CA ALA A 51 -10.52 -0.86 -2.66
C ALA A 51 -10.36 -2.23 -2.00
N ILE A 52 -10.34 -2.28 -0.66
CA ILE A 52 -10.23 -3.54 0.11
C ILE A 52 -11.44 -4.44 -0.17
N HIS A 53 -12.64 -3.86 -0.25
CA HIS A 53 -13.85 -4.61 -0.59
C HIS A 53 -13.72 -5.30 -1.96
N HIS A 54 -13.44 -4.53 -3.01
CA HIS A 54 -13.26 -5.10 -4.36
C HIS A 54 -12.12 -6.11 -4.43
N ALA A 55 -11.01 -5.87 -3.72
CA ALA A 55 -9.91 -6.81 -3.64
C ALA A 55 -10.32 -8.15 -3.00
N ARG A 56 -11.17 -8.13 -1.97
CA ARG A 56 -11.72 -9.35 -1.34
C ARG A 56 -12.73 -10.06 -2.24
N GLU A 57 -13.56 -9.33 -2.98
CA GLU A 57 -14.51 -9.93 -3.94
C GLU A 57 -13.78 -10.78 -5.01
N ILE A 58 -12.58 -10.37 -5.43
CA ILE A 58 -11.72 -11.14 -6.34
C ILE A 58 -10.75 -12.10 -5.63
N GLN A 59 -10.94 -12.32 -4.33
CA GLN A 59 -10.11 -13.21 -3.49
C GLN A 59 -8.62 -12.84 -3.47
N ALA A 60 -8.30 -11.55 -3.60
CA ALA A 60 -6.92 -11.09 -3.59
C ALA A 60 -6.21 -11.32 -2.25
N ASP A 61 -6.95 -11.32 -1.14
CA ASP A 61 -6.45 -11.67 0.20
C ASP A 61 -6.08 -13.16 0.35
N HIS A 62 -6.49 -13.98 -0.62
CA HIS A 62 -6.24 -15.42 -0.68
C HIS A 62 -5.37 -15.82 -1.88
N TYR A 63 -4.59 -14.88 -2.44
CA TYR A 63 -3.76 -15.09 -3.64
C TYR A 63 -2.85 -16.34 -3.58
N TYR A 64 -2.50 -16.79 -2.37
CA TYR A 64 -1.59 -17.91 -2.09
C TYR A 64 -2.29 -19.28 -2.00
N ARG A 65 -3.63 -19.35 -1.96
CA ARG A 65 -4.38 -20.60 -1.74
C ARG A 65 -4.71 -21.40 -3.00
N SER A 66 -4.47 -20.84 -4.19
CA SER A 66 -4.77 -21.51 -5.45
C SER A 66 -3.74 -21.15 -6.52
N CYS A 67 -3.49 -22.07 -7.47
CA CYS A 67 -2.73 -21.78 -8.69
C CYS A 67 -3.57 -20.91 -9.63
N HIS A 68 -3.97 -19.73 -9.16
CA HIS A 68 -4.78 -18.81 -9.93
C HIS A 68 -3.93 -18.25 -11.09
N PRO A 69 -4.40 -18.25 -12.34
CA PRO A 69 -3.64 -17.69 -13.47
C PRO A 69 -3.24 -16.22 -13.30
N ARG A 70 -3.98 -15.51 -12.44
CA ARG A 70 -3.73 -14.10 -12.08
C ARG A 70 -3.15 -13.90 -10.67
N ALA A 71 -2.55 -14.94 -10.06
CA ALA A 71 -2.05 -14.87 -8.68
C ALA A 71 -1.11 -13.66 -8.44
N ASN A 72 -0.21 -13.37 -9.38
CA ASN A 72 0.69 -12.22 -9.29
C ASN A 72 -0.07 -10.89 -9.23
N PHE A 73 -1.08 -10.70 -10.09
CA PHE A 73 -1.92 -9.50 -10.08
C PHE A 73 -2.69 -9.34 -8.76
N LEU A 74 -3.30 -10.43 -8.27
CA LEU A 74 -4.03 -10.46 -7.01
C LEU A 74 -3.12 -10.09 -5.84
N LYS A 75 -1.92 -10.68 -5.80
CA LYS A 75 -0.89 -10.38 -4.80
C LYS A 75 -0.52 -8.90 -4.83
N ARG A 76 -0.26 -8.32 -6.00
CA ARG A 76 0.09 -6.88 -6.13
C ARG A 76 -1.02 -5.96 -5.64
N ILE A 77 -2.28 -6.22 -6.01
CA ILE A 77 -3.43 -5.40 -5.57
C ILE A 77 -3.61 -5.47 -4.05
N TRP A 78 -3.53 -6.68 -3.49
CA TRP A 78 -3.68 -6.86 -2.05
C TRP A 78 -2.58 -6.15 -1.26
N TRP A 79 -1.32 -6.34 -1.66
CA TRP A 79 -0.18 -5.67 -1.03
C TRP A 79 -0.18 -4.16 -1.24
N ALA A 80 -0.71 -3.66 -2.37
CA ALA A 80 -0.94 -2.23 -2.57
C ALA A 80 -1.96 -1.66 -1.56
N CYS A 81 -3.04 -2.40 -1.28
CA CYS A 81 -4.01 -2.03 -0.23
C CYS A 81 -3.34 -1.98 1.14
N ILE A 82 -2.54 -3.00 1.48
CA ILE A 82 -1.80 -3.07 2.74
C ILE A 82 -0.84 -1.88 2.88
N CYS A 83 0.01 -1.63 1.90
CA CYS A 83 0.94 -0.50 1.93
C CYS A 83 0.19 0.83 2.08
N ARG A 84 -0.91 1.01 1.34
CA ARG A 84 -1.69 2.24 1.41
C ARG A 84 -2.35 2.43 2.77
N ASP A 85 -2.86 1.36 3.38
CA ASP A 85 -3.45 1.38 4.73
C ASP A 85 -2.43 1.86 5.77
N ARG A 86 -1.20 1.35 5.71
CA ARG A 86 -0.14 1.72 6.67
C ARG A 86 0.33 3.16 6.46
N LEU A 87 0.41 3.61 5.22
CA LEU A 87 0.71 5.01 4.89
C LEU A 87 -0.37 5.97 5.41
N LEU A 88 -1.65 5.64 5.24
CA LEU A 88 -2.75 6.46 5.77
C LEU A 88 -2.78 6.44 7.29
N ALA A 89 -2.59 5.28 7.92
CA ALA A 89 -2.55 5.15 9.37
C ALA A 89 -1.38 5.95 9.99
N LEU A 90 -0.19 5.85 9.42
CA LEU A 90 0.99 6.58 9.88
C LEU A 90 0.84 8.09 9.64
N GLY A 91 0.46 8.49 8.42
CA GLY A 91 0.42 9.90 8.01
C GLY A 91 -0.77 10.67 8.59
N LEU A 92 -1.91 10.01 8.81
CA LEU A 92 -3.15 10.65 9.25
C LEU A 92 -3.62 10.20 10.63
N ARG A 93 -2.82 9.39 11.35
CA ARG A 93 -3.10 8.87 12.71
C ARG A 93 -4.45 8.15 12.80
N ARG A 94 -4.67 7.21 11.88
CA ARG A 94 -5.93 6.46 11.77
C ARG A 94 -5.73 4.99 12.11
N PRO A 95 -6.74 4.31 12.66
CA PRO A 95 -6.71 2.86 12.80
C PRO A 95 -6.54 2.17 11.45
N LEU A 96 -5.82 1.04 11.43
CA LEU A 96 -5.66 0.20 10.24
C LEU A 96 -7.01 -0.35 9.78
N GLN A 97 -7.22 -0.49 8.47
CA GLN A 97 -8.34 -1.22 7.87
C GLN A 97 -8.01 -2.68 7.55
N ILE A 98 -6.72 -3.03 7.47
CA ILE A 98 -6.20 -4.41 7.46
C ILE A 98 -5.25 -4.61 8.65
N GLY A 99 -5.75 -5.30 9.66
CA GLY A 99 -5.12 -5.47 10.97
C GLY A 99 -4.43 -6.83 11.07
N PRO A 100 -3.69 -7.08 12.17
CA PRO A 100 -2.89 -8.28 12.34
C PRO A 100 -3.69 -9.58 12.22
N GLY A 101 -4.97 -9.57 12.61
CA GLY A 101 -5.86 -10.73 12.52
C GLY A 101 -6.63 -10.89 11.21
N ASP A 102 -6.53 -9.93 10.28
CA ASP A 102 -7.29 -9.95 9.03
C ASP A 102 -6.55 -10.68 7.89
N PHE A 103 -5.23 -10.84 8.01
CA PHE A 103 -4.37 -11.43 6.99
C PHE A 103 -3.13 -12.07 7.62
N ASP A 104 -2.67 -13.15 7.02
CA ASP A 104 -1.42 -13.82 7.42
C ASP A 104 -0.21 -13.06 6.87
N PHE A 105 0.39 -12.18 7.67
CA PHE A 105 1.58 -11.41 7.29
C PHE A 105 2.87 -12.24 7.21
N THR A 106 2.81 -13.57 7.43
CA THR A 106 3.95 -14.47 7.13
C THR A 106 4.05 -14.80 5.64
N GLN A 107 2.99 -14.53 4.87
CA GLN A 107 2.99 -14.71 3.42
C GLN A 107 4.02 -13.79 2.75
N PRO A 108 4.71 -14.25 1.69
CA PRO A 108 5.79 -13.48 1.08
C PRO A 108 5.27 -12.20 0.43
N VAL A 109 6.00 -11.11 0.63
CA VAL A 109 5.77 -9.83 -0.06
C VAL A 109 5.96 -9.97 -1.58
N PRO A 110 5.46 -9.03 -2.40
CA PRO A 110 5.70 -9.01 -3.83
C PRO A 110 7.20 -8.92 -4.14
N ASN A 111 7.68 -9.77 -5.05
CA ASN A 111 9.05 -9.78 -5.54
C ASN A 111 9.08 -9.39 -7.03
N THR A 112 10.25 -9.39 -7.66
CA THR A 112 10.41 -9.00 -9.07
C THR A 112 9.63 -9.89 -10.03
N THR A 113 9.47 -11.19 -9.74
CA THR A 113 8.76 -12.14 -10.61
C THR A 113 7.27 -11.85 -10.65
N ASP A 114 6.73 -11.27 -9.58
CA ASP A 114 5.35 -10.79 -9.54
C ASP A 114 5.08 -9.65 -10.53
N PHE A 115 6.12 -8.99 -11.07
CA PHE A 115 5.98 -7.86 -12.01
C PHE A 115 6.39 -8.19 -13.45
N GLU A 116 6.99 -9.34 -13.75
CA GLU A 116 7.65 -9.68 -15.03
C GLU A 116 6.94 -9.20 -16.31
N ASN A 117 5.61 -9.29 -16.39
CA ASN A 117 4.83 -8.89 -17.57
C ASN A 117 4.62 -7.36 -17.74
N GLU A 118 5.07 -6.55 -16.79
CA GLU A 118 4.88 -5.09 -16.74
C GLU A 118 6.24 -4.34 -16.66
N ILE A 119 7.36 -5.08 -16.67
CA ILE A 119 8.71 -4.53 -16.44
C ILE A 119 9.31 -4.02 -17.75
N PHE A 120 9.58 -2.72 -17.80
CA PHE A 120 10.52 -2.09 -18.72
C PHE A 120 11.66 -1.46 -17.90
N GLU A 121 12.55 -2.29 -17.35
CA GLU A 121 13.82 -1.90 -16.68
C GLU A 121 13.73 -0.99 -15.43
N SER A 122 12.55 -0.52 -15.00
CA SER A 122 12.41 0.44 -13.91
C SER A 122 12.69 -0.14 -12.52
N GLN A 123 13.63 0.42 -11.76
CA GLN A 123 13.96 -0.04 -10.40
C GLN A 123 12.88 0.26 -9.33
N VAL A 124 11.75 0.89 -9.70
CA VAL A 124 10.68 1.27 -8.77
C VAL A 124 10.03 0.06 -8.09
N TYR A 125 10.02 -1.12 -8.71
CA TYR A 125 9.48 -2.35 -8.09
C TYR A 125 10.28 -2.79 -6.86
N THR A 126 11.60 -2.55 -6.85
CA THR A 126 12.46 -2.86 -5.71
C THR A 126 12.03 -2.05 -4.49
N LEU A 127 11.71 -0.77 -4.72
CA LEU A 127 11.21 0.13 -3.69
C LEU A 127 9.82 -0.29 -3.19
N PHE A 128 8.95 -0.80 -4.06
CA PHE A 128 7.65 -1.32 -3.65
C PHE A 128 7.78 -2.56 -2.75
N GLY A 129 8.69 -3.48 -3.06
CA GLY A 129 9.00 -4.62 -2.18
C GLY A 129 9.46 -4.16 -0.79
N VAL A 130 10.37 -3.18 -0.74
CA VAL A 130 10.85 -2.57 0.51
C VAL A 130 9.70 -1.91 1.30
N GLN A 131 8.77 -1.23 0.62
CA GLN A 131 7.56 -0.66 1.23
C GLN A 131 6.63 -1.75 1.80
N CYS A 132 6.50 -2.89 1.12
CA CYS A 132 5.70 -4.01 1.63
C CYS A 132 6.31 -4.60 2.90
N GLU A 133 7.63 -4.80 2.94
CA GLU A 133 8.34 -5.25 4.15
C GLU A 133 8.16 -4.25 5.31
N LEU A 134 8.25 -2.95 5.02
CA LEU A 134 7.98 -1.90 6.02
C LEU A 134 6.54 -1.99 6.54
N ALA A 135 5.59 -2.21 5.63
CA ALA A 135 4.19 -2.34 5.99
C ALA A 135 3.95 -3.52 6.95
N VAL A 136 4.69 -4.62 6.80
CA VAL A 136 4.67 -5.74 7.76
C VAL A 136 5.18 -5.28 9.11
N ALA A 137 6.38 -4.70 9.18
CA ALA A 137 6.99 -4.25 10.43
C ALA A 137 6.13 -3.21 11.17
N LEU A 138 5.44 -2.33 10.45
CA LEU A 138 4.55 -1.32 11.02
C LEU A 138 3.20 -1.87 11.53
N THR A 139 2.81 -3.09 11.14
CA THR A 139 1.47 -3.64 11.43
C THR A 139 1.16 -3.64 12.93
N ASN A 140 2.06 -4.20 13.73
CA ASN A 140 1.86 -4.33 15.17
C ASN A 140 2.02 -2.96 15.85
N CYS A 141 2.98 -2.14 15.41
CA CYS A 141 3.18 -0.78 15.91
C CYS A 141 1.91 0.08 15.77
N LEU A 142 1.35 0.14 14.55
CA LEU A 142 0.18 0.95 14.26
C LEU A 142 -1.08 0.40 14.93
N SER A 143 -1.19 -0.91 15.10
CA SER A 143 -2.30 -1.53 15.83
C SER A 143 -2.28 -1.19 17.33
N THR A 144 -1.08 -1.08 17.93
CA THR A 144 -0.92 -0.63 19.31
C THR A 144 -1.20 0.86 19.47
N LEU A 145 -0.70 1.69 18.54
CA LEU A 145 -0.85 3.15 18.61
C LEU A 145 -2.27 3.63 18.29
N TYR A 146 -2.94 2.97 17.34
CA TYR A 146 -4.26 3.35 16.82
C TYR A 146 -5.21 2.14 16.82
N PRO A 147 -5.65 1.66 18.01
CA PRO A 147 -6.52 0.50 18.10
C PRO A 147 -7.88 0.78 17.45
N ARG A 148 -8.41 -0.23 16.73
CA ARG A 148 -9.75 -0.15 16.10
C ARG A 148 -10.88 -0.09 17.11
N CYS A 149 -10.71 -0.78 18.24
CA CYS A 149 -11.68 -0.83 19.33
C CYS A 149 -10.93 -0.66 20.67
N PRO A 150 -11.38 0.24 21.56
CA PRO A 150 -10.67 0.57 22.79
C PRO A 150 -10.80 -0.46 23.93
N THR A 151 -11.50 -1.60 23.75
CA THR A 151 -11.79 -2.53 24.85
C THR A 151 -10.84 -3.74 24.95
N ASN A 152 -10.00 -3.71 26.00
CA ASN A 152 -9.47 -4.79 26.87
C ASN A 152 -8.79 -6.07 26.33
N SER A 153 -8.60 -6.27 25.03
CA SER A 153 -7.66 -7.30 24.53
C SER A 153 -6.65 -6.70 23.57
N ALA A 154 -6.08 -5.55 23.93
CA ALA A 154 -4.89 -5.06 23.24
C ALA A 154 -3.81 -6.13 23.44
N HIS A 155 -3.39 -6.79 22.36
CA HIS A 155 -2.07 -7.40 22.33
C HIS A 155 -1.10 -6.25 22.62
N SER A 156 -0.69 -6.12 23.88
CA SER A 156 0.32 -5.14 24.27
C SER A 156 1.64 -5.67 23.73
N TYR A 157 1.91 -5.39 22.46
CA TYR A 157 3.22 -5.65 21.89
C TYR A 157 4.23 -4.80 22.66
N ASP A 158 5.31 -5.45 23.10
CA ASP A 158 6.40 -4.74 23.75
C ASP A 158 7.01 -3.74 22.76
N LEU A 159 7.02 -2.46 23.14
CA LEU A 159 7.55 -1.37 22.33
C LEU A 159 9.03 -1.60 21.99
N SER A 160 9.80 -2.27 22.85
CA SER A 160 11.21 -2.57 22.58
C SER A 160 11.36 -3.58 21.42
N THR A 161 10.49 -4.59 21.38
CA THR A 161 10.46 -5.58 20.30
C THR A 161 10.04 -4.94 18.98
N LEU A 162 9.06 -4.06 19.02
CA LEU A 162 8.59 -3.32 17.85
C LEU A 162 9.65 -2.36 17.28
N ALA A 163 10.37 -1.66 18.15
CA ALA A 163 11.49 -0.80 17.75
C ALA A 163 12.61 -1.63 17.09
N CYS A 164 12.98 -2.76 17.71
CA CYS A 164 13.97 -3.69 17.17
C CYS A 164 13.61 -4.20 15.77
N GLN A 165 12.33 -4.53 15.53
CA GLN A 165 11.84 -4.96 14.21
C GLN A 165 12.02 -3.88 13.13
N LEU A 166 11.73 -2.61 13.48
CA LEU A 166 11.91 -1.49 12.55
C LEU A 166 13.38 -1.19 12.28
N GLU A 167 14.24 -1.26 13.30
CA GLU A 167 15.69 -1.11 13.15
C GLU A 167 16.27 -2.22 12.28
N GLN A 168 15.84 -3.46 12.49
CA GLN A 168 16.25 -4.60 11.68
C GLN A 168 15.81 -4.44 10.22
N TRP A 169 14.55 -4.04 9.98
CA TRP A 169 14.06 -3.74 8.64
C TRP A 169 14.90 -2.63 7.96
N PHE A 170 15.22 -1.56 8.70
CA PHE A 170 16.01 -0.45 8.18
C PHE A 170 17.44 -0.90 7.82
N GLY A 171 18.10 -1.65 8.70
CA GLY A 171 19.44 -2.20 8.45
C GLY A 171 19.47 -3.12 7.22
N ASN A 172 18.48 -4.00 7.07
CA ASN A 172 18.40 -4.94 5.96
C ASN A 172 18.14 -4.27 4.59
N ASN A 173 17.49 -3.10 4.59
CA ASN A 173 17.08 -2.41 3.37
C ASN A 173 17.83 -1.09 3.11
N TYR A 174 18.80 -0.74 3.96
CA TYR A 174 19.54 0.53 3.87
C TYR A 174 20.16 0.76 2.48
N THR A 175 20.84 -0.25 1.93
CA THR A 175 21.50 -0.17 0.62
C THR A 175 20.52 -0.09 -0.54
N LYS A 176 19.32 -0.66 -0.40
CA LYS A 176 18.25 -0.56 -1.41
C LYS A 176 17.57 0.81 -1.39
N LEU A 177 17.47 1.44 -0.22
CA LEU A 177 16.89 2.77 -0.03
C LEU A 177 17.87 3.90 -0.39
N TYR A 178 19.15 3.69 -0.10
CA TYR A 178 20.24 4.62 -0.32
C TYR A 178 21.36 3.90 -1.09
N PRO A 179 21.22 3.72 -2.41
CA PRO A 179 22.30 3.21 -3.24
C PRO A 179 23.54 4.09 -3.05
N THR A 180 24.68 3.49 -2.73
CA THR A 180 25.93 4.21 -2.52
C THR A 180 26.30 4.98 -3.79
N GLN A 181 26.71 6.25 -3.65
CA GLN A 181 26.98 7.22 -4.73
C GLN A 181 28.02 6.81 -5.80
N GLN A 182 28.54 5.58 -5.77
CA GLN A 182 29.48 5.07 -6.77
C GLN A 182 28.83 4.33 -7.95
N GLU A 183 27.55 3.96 -7.83
CA GLU A 183 26.73 3.60 -8.98
C GLU A 183 25.79 4.78 -9.24
N GLU A 184 25.99 5.46 -10.36
CA GLU A 184 25.17 6.58 -10.79
C GLU A 184 23.67 6.23 -10.65
N ILE A 185 22.94 7.00 -9.82
CA ILE A 185 21.48 7.04 -9.88
C ILE A 185 21.12 7.75 -11.21
N GLN A 186 21.26 7.02 -12.31
CA GLN A 186 20.85 7.41 -13.66
C GLN A 186 19.46 6.89 -14.03
N ASP A 187 18.81 6.09 -13.17
CA ASP A 187 17.44 5.63 -13.44
C ASP A 187 16.45 6.79 -13.23
N GLU A 188 16.13 7.45 -14.33
CA GLU A 188 15.20 8.58 -14.43
C GLU A 188 13.83 8.23 -13.81
N SER A 189 13.43 6.96 -13.82
CA SER A 189 12.16 6.51 -13.25
C SER A 189 12.12 6.63 -11.71
N VAL A 190 13.24 6.35 -11.03
CA VAL A 190 13.34 6.45 -9.56
C VAL A 190 13.38 7.92 -9.13
N VAL A 191 14.09 8.76 -9.89
CA VAL A 191 14.13 10.21 -9.65
C VAL A 191 12.74 10.82 -9.84
N LEU A 192 12.05 10.47 -10.94
CA LEU A 192 10.69 10.92 -11.20
C LEU A 192 9.72 10.46 -10.10
N TYR A 193 9.76 9.18 -9.71
CA TYR A 193 8.91 8.64 -8.65
C TYR A 193 9.14 9.35 -7.31
N THR A 194 10.41 9.58 -6.94
CA THR A 194 10.77 10.29 -5.71
C THR A 194 10.30 11.74 -5.73
N ASN A 195 10.48 12.43 -6.86
CA ASN A 195 10.03 13.82 -7.03
C ASN A 195 8.50 13.93 -7.03
N LEU A 196 7.79 12.98 -7.65
CA LEU A 196 6.33 12.89 -7.59
C LEU A 196 5.87 12.72 -6.14
N LEU A 197 6.45 11.78 -5.40
CA LEU A 197 6.11 11.61 -3.97
C LEU A 197 6.34 12.89 -3.18
N ARG A 198 7.48 13.57 -3.37
CA ARG A 198 7.74 14.86 -2.70
C ARG A 198 6.69 15.92 -3.04
N ALA A 199 6.27 16.03 -4.29
CA ALA A 199 5.23 16.97 -4.71
C ALA A 199 3.80 16.60 -4.21
N TYR A 200 3.59 15.37 -3.74
CA TYR A 200 2.31 14.93 -3.16
C TYR A 200 2.21 15.18 -1.65
N TYR A 201 3.35 15.24 -0.94
CA TYR A 201 3.40 15.33 0.52
C TYR A 201 4.00 16.64 1.06
N GLN A 202 4.25 17.63 0.20
CA GLN A 202 4.47 19.04 0.56
C GLN A 202 3.17 19.83 0.47
#